data_AF-A0A7K0PWG3-F1
#
_entry.id   AF-A0A7K0PWG3-F1
#
_cell.length_a   1.000
_cell.length_b   1.000
_cell.length_c   1.000
_cell.angle_alpha   90.00
_cell.angle_beta   90.00
_cell.angle_gamma   90.00
#
_symmetry.space_group_name_H-M   'P 1'
#
loop_
_entity.id
_entity.type
_entity.pdbx_description
1 polymer ?
#
loop_
_entity_poly.entity_id
_entity_poly.type
_entity_poly.pdbx_seq_one_letter_code
_entity_poly.pdbx_strand_id
1 'polypeptide(L)'
;MEFVLVLVLVVLLLVVAGGVTTLAVRGTQRAVHAVQGSGAVRRGRELGGYAALAAGAVRDPAGTDRTAAALAVRVTTASMTLQREVAAARRAGVHLGDVPEVLPRLADEGYALSRALRVAATTKAEHSAALCDHARDHLAAVADVTGAVRASAALPRADGGVAAEATSAAARLRAYAGAYRDLVRPDTTA
;
A
#
# COMPACT_ATOMS: atom_id res chain seq x y z
N MET A 1 11.16 18.72 -59.71
CA MET A 1 11.21 19.48 -58.43
C MET A 1 9.96 19.24 -57.60
N GLU A 2 8.76 19.30 -58.18
CA GLU A 2 7.50 19.07 -57.46
C GLU A 2 7.34 17.67 -56.85
N PHE A 3 7.71 16.61 -57.59
CA PHE A 3 7.67 15.24 -57.07
C PHE A 3 8.57 15.00 -55.84
N VAL A 4 9.74 15.67 -55.80
CA VAL A 4 10.66 15.58 -54.66
C VAL A 4 10.05 16.29 -53.45
N LEU A 5 9.40 17.44 -53.67
CA LEU A 5 8.76 18.21 -52.62
C LEU A 5 7.54 17.47 -52.04
N VAL A 6 6.73 16.83 -52.88
CA VAL A 6 5.61 15.98 -52.46
C VAL A 6 6.10 14.76 -51.67
N LEU A 7 7.17 14.11 -52.12
CA LEU A 7 7.71 12.94 -51.44
C LEU A 7 8.30 13.30 -50.06
N VAL A 8 9.01 14.42 -49.96
CA VAL A 8 9.53 14.93 -48.67
C VAL A 8 8.37 15.29 -47.73
N LEU A 9 7.31 15.93 -48.24
CA LEU A 9 6.13 16.27 -47.45
C LEU A 9 5.44 15.02 -46.90
N VAL A 10 5.26 13.98 -47.73
CA VAL A 10 4.62 12.72 -47.32
C VAL A 10 5.46 11.99 -46.27
N VAL A 11 6.78 11.93 -46.44
CA VAL A 11 7.69 11.32 -45.46
C VAL A 11 7.68 12.09 -44.14
N LEU A 12 7.71 13.43 -44.19
CA LEU A 12 7.62 14.26 -42.99
C LEU A 12 6.30 14.02 -42.23
N LEU A 13 5.19 13.93 -42.95
CA LEU A 13 3.87 13.72 -42.37
C LEU A 13 3.74 12.33 -41.73
N LEU A 14 4.34 11.30 -42.33
CA LEU A 14 4.44 9.96 -41.75
C LEU A 14 5.32 9.93 -40.49
N VAL A 15 6.44 10.65 -40.47
CA VAL A 15 7.32 10.73 -39.29
C VAL A 15 6.63 11.48 -38.16
N VAL A 16 5.91 12.57 -38.46
CA VAL A 16 5.13 13.31 -37.45
C VAL A 16 3.97 12.47 -36.94
N ALA A 17 3.22 11.78 -37.81
CA ALA A 17 2.13 10.90 -37.38
C ALA A 17 2.64 9.70 -36.55
N GLY A 18 3.75 9.09 -36.97
CA GLY A 18 4.41 7.99 -36.25
C GLY A 18 5.00 8.43 -34.90
N GLY A 19 5.57 9.63 -34.84
CA GLY A 19 6.13 10.22 -33.62
C GLY A 19 5.05 10.59 -32.60
N VAL A 20 3.95 11.20 -33.05
CA VAL A 20 2.81 11.57 -32.20
C VAL A 20 2.12 10.33 -31.64
N THR A 21 1.96 9.27 -32.45
CA THR A 21 1.34 8.02 -31.99
C THR A 21 2.22 7.27 -30.99
N THR A 22 3.54 7.19 -31.19
CA THR A 22 4.44 6.54 -30.23
C THR A 22 4.61 7.33 -28.92
N LEU A 23 4.61 8.67 -28.97
CA LEU A 23 4.59 9.51 -27.77
C LEU A 23 3.26 9.40 -27.01
N ALA A 24 2.14 9.31 -27.70
CA ALA A 24 0.84 9.09 -27.08
C ALA A 24 0.75 7.70 -26.40
N VAL A 25 1.29 6.65 -27.02
CA VAL A 25 1.30 5.29 -26.44
C VAL A 25 2.25 5.20 -25.24
N ARG A 26 3.44 5.80 -25.29
CA ARG A 26 4.34 5.85 -24.13
C ARG A 26 3.83 6.76 -23.01
N GLY A 27 3.18 7.86 -23.36
CA GLY A 27 2.51 8.77 -22.42
C GLY A 27 1.36 8.08 -21.71
N THR A 28 0.53 7.34 -22.45
CA THR A 28 -0.56 6.54 -21.87
C THR A 28 -0.06 5.35 -21.07
N GLN A 29 1.03 4.66 -21.46
CA GLN A 29 1.63 3.61 -20.62
C GLN A 29 2.19 4.16 -19.30
N ARG A 30 2.89 5.31 -19.33
CA ARG A 30 3.39 5.96 -18.10
C ARG A 30 2.26 6.52 -17.25
N ALA A 31 1.23 7.09 -17.87
CA ALA A 31 0.03 7.51 -17.18
C ALA A 31 -0.70 6.31 -16.57
N VAL A 32 -0.82 5.18 -17.28
CA VAL A 32 -1.42 3.94 -16.76
C VAL A 32 -0.59 3.36 -15.62
N HIS A 33 0.74 3.38 -15.67
CA HIS A 33 1.58 2.97 -14.54
C HIS A 33 1.48 3.94 -13.34
N ALA A 34 1.47 5.25 -13.58
CA ALA A 34 1.27 6.25 -12.54
C ALA A 34 -0.14 6.20 -11.92
N VAL A 35 -1.14 5.85 -12.73
CA VAL A 35 -2.56 5.76 -12.34
C VAL A 35 -2.89 4.37 -11.77
N GLN A 36 -2.14 3.31 -12.11
CA GLN A 36 -2.09 2.05 -11.37
C GLN A 36 -1.48 2.24 -9.97
N GLY A 37 -0.57 3.20 -9.81
CA GLY A 37 -0.04 3.63 -8.51
C GLY A 37 -0.99 4.55 -7.71
N SER A 38 -2.04 5.11 -8.32
CA SER A 38 -2.98 5.99 -7.65
C SER A 38 -4.23 5.22 -7.21
N GLY A 39 -4.65 5.41 -5.96
CA GLY A 39 -5.79 4.68 -5.35
C GLY A 39 -7.15 4.84 -6.08
N ALA A 40 -7.23 5.63 -7.15
CA ALA A 40 -8.44 5.84 -7.95
C ALA A 40 -8.77 4.64 -8.87
N VAL A 41 -7.78 4.00 -9.51
CA VAL A 41 -8.02 2.76 -10.30
C VAL A 41 -8.37 1.59 -9.40
N ARG A 42 -7.81 1.58 -8.19
CA ARG A 42 -8.12 0.60 -7.15
C ARG A 42 -9.59 0.69 -6.72
N ARG A 43 -10.12 1.91 -6.51
CA ARG A 43 -11.56 2.14 -6.26
C ARG A 43 -12.44 1.76 -7.45
N GLY A 44 -12.01 2.04 -8.68
CA GLY A 44 -12.76 1.69 -9.90
C GLY A 44 -12.89 0.18 -10.12
N ARG A 45 -11.82 -0.58 -9.87
CA ARG A 45 -11.85 -2.06 -9.93
C ARG A 45 -12.64 -2.68 -8.78
N GLU A 46 -12.64 -2.06 -7.61
CA GLU A 46 -13.47 -2.51 -6.48
C GLU A 46 -14.96 -2.35 -6.79
N LEU A 47 -15.40 -1.21 -7.33
CA LEU A 47 -16.78 -1.01 -7.78
C LEU A 47 -17.20 -2.00 -8.87
N GLY A 48 -16.32 -2.31 -9.82
CA GLY A 48 -16.56 -3.35 -10.82
C GLY A 48 -16.71 -4.76 -10.23
N GLY A 49 -15.94 -5.07 -9.18
CA GLY A 49 -16.05 -6.34 -8.44
C GLY A 49 -17.37 -6.46 -7.67
N TYR A 50 -17.84 -5.39 -7.04
CA TYR A 50 -19.14 -5.35 -6.37
C TYR A 50 -20.31 -5.44 -7.36
N ALA A 51 -20.21 -4.77 -8.52
CA ALA A 51 -21.21 -4.87 -9.57
C ALA A 51 -21.29 -6.29 -10.16
N ALA A 52 -20.15 -6.95 -10.36
CA ALA A 52 -20.10 -8.34 -10.82
C ALA A 52 -20.65 -9.33 -9.79
N LEU A 53 -20.38 -9.12 -8.51
CA LEU A 53 -20.97 -9.92 -7.42
C LEU A 53 -22.48 -9.71 -7.30
N ALA A 54 -22.95 -8.46 -7.39
CA ALA A 54 -24.37 -8.15 -7.38
C ALA A 54 -25.08 -8.75 -8.60
N ALA A 55 -24.49 -8.63 -9.79
CA ALA A 55 -25.02 -9.24 -11.02
C ALA A 55 -25.01 -10.78 -10.94
N GLY A 56 -23.97 -11.39 -10.37
CA GLY A 56 -23.89 -12.83 -10.13
C GLY A 56 -24.96 -13.32 -9.16
N ALA A 57 -25.16 -12.63 -8.04
CA ALA A 57 -26.18 -12.96 -7.05
C ALA A 57 -27.62 -12.81 -7.57
N VAL A 58 -27.87 -11.86 -8.49
CA VAL A 58 -29.17 -11.69 -9.16
C VAL A 58 -29.38 -12.77 -10.22
N ARG A 59 -28.33 -13.17 -10.94
CA ARG A 59 -28.42 -14.13 -12.06
C ARG A 59 -28.48 -15.59 -11.60
N ASP A 60 -27.84 -15.92 -10.48
CA ASP A 60 -27.92 -17.25 -9.86
C ASP A 60 -27.81 -17.16 -8.32
N PRO A 61 -28.94 -16.92 -7.62
CA PRO A 61 -28.96 -16.77 -6.16
C PRO A 61 -28.71 -18.08 -5.40
N ALA A 62 -28.79 -19.24 -6.07
CA ALA A 62 -28.58 -20.56 -5.49
C ALA A 62 -27.13 -21.07 -5.70
N GLY A 63 -26.46 -20.63 -6.76
CA GLY A 63 -25.05 -20.96 -7.06
C GLY A 63 -24.01 -20.05 -6.40
N THR A 64 -24.42 -18.92 -5.81
CA THR A 64 -23.49 -17.96 -5.21
C THR A 64 -23.19 -18.27 -3.74
N ASP A 65 -21.91 -18.50 -3.41
CA ASP A 65 -21.47 -18.63 -2.02
C ASP A 65 -21.42 -17.25 -1.34
N ARG A 66 -22.50 -16.94 -0.62
CA ARG A 66 -22.68 -15.66 0.09
C ARG A 66 -21.62 -15.43 1.16
N THR A 67 -21.03 -16.49 1.72
CA THR A 67 -20.02 -16.36 2.78
C THR A 67 -18.70 -15.86 2.21
N ALA A 68 -18.25 -16.44 1.09
CA ALA A 68 -17.07 -15.99 0.36
C ALA A 68 -17.24 -14.55 -0.16
N ALA A 69 -18.42 -14.22 -0.70
CA ALA A 69 -18.73 -12.87 -1.14
C ALA A 69 -18.64 -11.84 0.02
N ALA A 70 -19.26 -12.15 1.17
CA ALA A 70 -19.22 -11.28 2.34
C ALA A 70 -17.80 -11.11 2.89
N LEU A 71 -16.99 -12.18 2.92
CA LEU A 71 -15.58 -12.10 3.32
C LEU A 71 -14.76 -11.26 2.35
N ALA A 72 -14.99 -11.35 1.04
CA ALA A 72 -14.31 -10.53 0.05
C ALA A 72 -14.55 -9.03 0.29
N VAL A 73 -15.78 -8.66 0.65
CA VAL A 73 -16.16 -7.29 1.03
C VAL A 73 -15.42 -6.87 2.30
N ARG A 74 -15.46 -7.70 3.34
CA ARG A 74 -14.84 -7.41 4.64
C ARG A 74 -13.33 -7.19 4.52
N VAL A 75 -12.62 -8.04 3.76
CA VAL A 75 -11.18 -7.92 3.53
C VAL A 75 -10.84 -6.59 2.84
N THR A 76 -11.61 -6.21 1.82
CA THR A 76 -11.42 -4.92 1.13
C THR A 76 -11.66 -3.74 2.08
N THR A 77 -12.76 -3.77 2.83
CA THR A 77 -13.10 -2.68 3.77
C THR A 77 -12.07 -2.55 4.90
N ALA A 78 -11.61 -3.67 5.46
CA ALA A 78 -10.57 -3.67 6.50
C ALA A 78 -9.25 -3.08 5.98
N SER A 79 -8.83 -3.48 4.78
CA SER A 79 -7.63 -2.94 4.12
C SER A 79 -7.73 -1.43 3.91
N MET A 80 -8.90 -0.93 3.47
CA MET A 80 -9.15 0.50 3.26
C MET A 80 -9.14 1.28 4.58
N THR A 81 -9.73 0.72 5.64
CA THR A 81 -9.72 1.33 6.98
C THR A 81 -8.29 1.44 7.50
N LEU A 82 -7.50 0.37 7.44
CA LEU A 82 -6.09 0.40 7.88
C LEU A 82 -5.29 1.48 7.14
N GLN A 83 -5.44 1.59 5.81
CA GLN A 83 -4.77 2.62 5.02
C GLN A 83 -5.16 4.04 5.44
N ARG A 84 -6.44 4.28 5.76
CA ARG A 84 -6.91 5.60 6.22
C ARG A 84 -6.34 5.94 7.59
N GLU A 85 -6.31 4.99 8.51
CA GLU A 85 -5.78 5.17 9.87
C GLU A 85 -4.28 5.47 9.83
N VAL A 86 -3.51 4.69 9.05
CA VAL A 86 -2.07 4.94 8.87
C VAL A 86 -1.81 6.29 8.21
N ALA A 87 -2.61 6.68 7.21
CA ALA A 87 -2.50 8.01 6.59
C ALA A 87 -2.87 9.15 7.57
N ALA A 88 -3.83 8.93 8.46
CA ALA A 88 -4.17 9.90 9.51
C ALA A 88 -3.04 10.02 10.54
N ALA A 89 -2.52 8.90 11.03
CA ALA A 89 -1.43 8.87 11.99
C ALA A 89 -0.13 9.47 11.43
N ARG A 90 0.22 9.19 10.17
CA ARG A 90 1.36 9.83 9.48
C ARG A 90 1.21 11.35 9.38
N ARG A 91 0.01 11.83 9.02
CA ARG A 91 -0.27 13.29 8.98
C ARG A 91 -0.19 13.94 10.35
N ALA A 92 -0.51 13.20 11.41
CA ALA A 92 -0.41 13.67 12.78
C ALA A 92 1.02 13.60 13.36
N GLY A 93 2.00 13.08 12.60
CA GLY A 93 3.40 12.94 13.00
C GLY A 93 3.66 11.78 13.97
N VAL A 94 2.76 10.79 14.02
CA VAL A 94 2.87 9.65 14.93
C VAL A 94 3.99 8.71 14.46
N HIS A 95 4.83 8.25 15.38
CA HIS A 95 5.80 7.20 15.10
C HIS A 95 5.09 5.84 15.03
N LEU A 96 5.13 5.21 13.86
CA LEU A 96 4.42 3.95 13.58
C LEU A 96 5.35 2.73 13.52
N GLY A 97 6.62 2.87 13.90
CA GLY A 97 7.62 1.81 13.76
C GLY A 97 7.67 1.26 12.32
N ASP A 98 7.62 -0.06 12.20
CA ASP A 98 7.72 -0.80 10.93
C ASP A 98 6.38 -0.91 10.17
N VAL A 99 5.28 -0.41 10.74
CA VAL A 99 3.95 -0.49 10.10
C VAL A 99 3.93 0.06 8.66
N PRO A 100 4.59 1.19 8.33
CA PRO A 100 4.65 1.67 6.95
C PRO A 100 5.35 0.72 5.97
N GLU A 101 6.29 -0.10 6.45
CA GLU A 101 7.03 -1.08 5.64
C GLU A 101 6.23 -2.37 5.42
N VAL A 102 5.42 -2.76 6.40
CA VAL A 102 4.57 -3.96 6.34
C VAL A 102 3.26 -3.71 5.57
N LEU A 103 2.81 -2.45 5.51
CA LEU A 103 1.55 -2.05 4.86
C LEU A 103 1.40 -2.52 3.40
N PRO A 104 2.40 -2.39 2.51
CA PRO A 104 2.27 -2.82 1.12
C PRO A 104 2.03 -4.33 1.02
N ARG A 105 2.75 -5.13 1.82
CA ARG A 105 2.61 -6.59 1.84
C ARG A 105 1.21 -7.00 2.29
N LEU A 106 0.70 -6.41 3.37
CA LEU A 106 -0.68 -6.66 3.84
C LEU A 106 -1.72 -6.25 2.80
N ALA A 107 -1.49 -5.15 2.08
CA ALA A 107 -2.40 -4.70 1.03
C ALA A 107 -2.43 -5.63 -0.18
N ASP A 108 -1.28 -6.18 -0.58
CA ASP A 108 -1.17 -7.14 -1.68
C ASP A 108 -1.82 -8.47 -1.31
N GLU A 109 -1.60 -8.96 -0.09
CA GLU A 109 -2.22 -10.16 0.44
C GLU A 109 -3.74 -10.03 0.53
N GLY A 110 -4.24 -8.91 1.07
CA GLY A 110 -5.68 -8.62 1.12
C GLY A 110 -6.32 -8.52 -0.27
N TYR A 111 -5.58 -8.00 -1.26
CA TYR A 111 -6.04 -7.95 -2.64
C TYR A 111 -6.10 -9.34 -3.28
N ALA A 112 -5.07 -10.17 -3.08
CA ALA A 112 -5.04 -11.54 -3.56
C ALA A 112 -6.19 -12.38 -2.95
N LEU A 113 -6.39 -12.28 -1.62
CA LEU A 113 -7.48 -12.91 -0.89
C LEU A 113 -8.85 -12.47 -1.39
N SER A 114 -9.08 -11.16 -1.53
CA SER A 114 -10.36 -10.63 -2.04
C SER A 114 -10.65 -11.12 -3.46
N ARG A 115 -9.63 -11.20 -4.33
CA ARG A 115 -9.78 -11.76 -5.69
C ARG A 115 -10.14 -13.24 -5.64
N ALA A 116 -9.42 -14.04 -4.85
CA ALA A 116 -9.68 -15.47 -4.71
C ALA A 116 -11.10 -15.74 -4.17
N LEU A 117 -11.54 -14.97 -3.16
CA LEU A 117 -12.88 -15.08 -2.58
C LEU A 117 -13.98 -14.69 -3.57
N ARG A 118 -13.76 -13.69 -4.43
CA ARG A 118 -14.73 -13.34 -5.50
C ARG A 118 -14.88 -14.45 -6.51
N VAL A 119 -13.78 -15.11 -6.89
CA VAL A 119 -13.82 -16.28 -7.77
C VAL A 119 -14.57 -17.42 -7.10
N ALA A 120 -14.23 -17.75 -5.84
CA ALA A 120 -14.91 -18.77 -5.05
C ALA A 120 -16.39 -18.46 -4.78
N ALA A 121 -16.80 -17.18 -4.73
CA ALA A 121 -18.20 -16.82 -4.60
C ALA A 121 -19.04 -17.18 -5.84
N THR A 122 -18.41 -17.21 -7.03
CA THR A 122 -19.07 -17.50 -8.31
C THR A 122 -18.84 -18.92 -8.82
N THR A 123 -18.00 -19.70 -8.14
CA THR A 123 -17.62 -21.06 -8.54
C THR A 123 -17.68 -21.97 -7.33
N LYS A 124 -18.32 -23.14 -7.44
CA LYS A 124 -18.40 -24.12 -6.35
C LYS A 124 -17.04 -24.81 -6.17
N ALA A 125 -16.11 -24.10 -5.54
CA ALA A 125 -14.73 -24.54 -5.37
C ALA A 125 -14.58 -25.42 -4.13
N GLU A 126 -13.95 -26.60 -4.28
CA GLU A 126 -13.71 -27.56 -3.18
C GLU A 126 -12.83 -26.99 -2.04
N HIS A 127 -12.07 -25.92 -2.31
CA HIS A 127 -11.17 -25.28 -1.33
C HIS A 127 -11.75 -24.02 -0.68
N SER A 128 -13.08 -23.80 -0.75
CA SER A 128 -13.69 -22.55 -0.24
C SER A 128 -13.55 -22.39 1.27
N ALA A 129 -13.55 -23.48 2.05
CA ALA A 129 -13.45 -23.44 3.51
C ALA A 129 -12.07 -22.94 3.98
N ALA A 130 -10.99 -23.51 3.47
CA ALA A 130 -9.62 -23.09 3.81
C ALA A 130 -9.36 -21.64 3.39
N LEU A 131 -9.90 -21.21 2.25
CA LEU A 131 -9.82 -19.83 1.81
C LEU A 131 -10.59 -18.89 2.74
N CYS A 132 -11.76 -19.30 3.22
CA CYS A 132 -12.53 -18.54 4.22
C CYS A 132 -11.79 -18.42 5.55
N ASP A 133 -11.13 -19.48 6.01
CA ASP A 133 -10.33 -19.47 7.24
C ASP A 133 -9.13 -18.54 7.12
N HIS A 134 -8.37 -18.65 6.02
CA HIS A 134 -7.25 -17.74 5.76
C HIS A 134 -7.70 -16.27 5.68
N ALA A 135 -8.89 -16.00 5.12
CA ALA A 135 -9.46 -14.66 5.11
C ALA A 135 -9.83 -14.16 6.52
N ARG A 136 -10.30 -15.03 7.42
CA ARG A 136 -10.59 -14.66 8.82
C ARG A 136 -9.30 -14.35 9.57
N ASP A 137 -8.25 -15.15 9.38
CA ASP A 137 -6.95 -14.93 10.00
C ASP A 137 -6.34 -13.61 9.53
N HIS A 138 -6.40 -13.34 8.22
CA HIS A 138 -5.97 -12.06 7.65
C HIS A 138 -6.77 -10.87 8.23
N LEU A 139 -8.09 -11.01 8.40
CA LEU A 139 -8.91 -9.98 9.03
C LEU A 139 -8.54 -9.73 10.49
N ALA A 140 -8.19 -10.77 11.25
CA ALA A 140 -7.70 -10.65 12.62
C ALA A 140 -6.37 -9.89 12.66
N ALA A 141 -5.40 -10.27 11.81
CA ALA A 141 -4.12 -9.58 11.71
C ALA A 141 -4.27 -8.09 11.33
N VAL A 142 -5.14 -7.78 10.36
CA VAL A 142 -5.43 -6.39 9.97
C VAL A 142 -6.09 -5.62 11.13
N ALA A 143 -6.96 -6.25 11.90
CA ALA A 143 -7.58 -5.64 13.07
C ALA A 143 -6.55 -5.32 14.16
N ASP A 144 -5.62 -6.24 14.44
CA ASP A 144 -4.55 -6.05 15.42
C ASP A 144 -3.63 -4.90 15.03
N VAL A 145 -3.19 -4.85 13.76
CA VAL A 145 -2.36 -3.74 13.24
C VAL A 145 -3.14 -2.42 13.31
N THR A 146 -4.43 -2.42 12.94
CA THR A 146 -5.27 -1.21 13.04
C THR A 146 -5.42 -0.75 14.49
N GLY A 147 -5.58 -1.70 15.43
CA GLY A 147 -5.61 -1.45 16.86
C GLY A 147 -4.31 -0.84 17.38
N ALA A 148 -3.17 -1.40 16.97
CA ALA A 148 -1.85 -0.88 17.31
C ALA A 148 -1.66 0.55 16.78
N VAL A 149 -2.01 0.83 15.52
CA VAL A 149 -1.92 2.19 14.94
C VAL A 149 -2.78 3.18 15.70
N ARG A 150 -4.01 2.80 16.08
CA ARG A 150 -4.89 3.64 16.89
C ARG A 150 -4.34 3.87 18.30
N ALA A 151 -3.79 2.83 18.93
CA ALA A 151 -3.14 2.95 20.23
C ALA A 151 -1.95 3.90 20.16
N SER A 152 -1.07 3.76 19.15
CA SER A 152 0.04 4.68 18.92
C SER A 152 -0.41 6.11 18.65
N ALA A 153 -1.52 6.30 17.93
CA ALA A 153 -2.08 7.62 17.67
C ALA A 153 -2.75 8.26 18.90
N ALA A 154 -3.22 7.44 19.84
CA ALA A 154 -3.83 7.89 21.10
C ALA A 154 -2.81 8.22 22.19
N LEU A 155 -1.54 7.79 22.03
CA LEU A 155 -0.48 8.17 22.95
C LEU A 155 -0.31 9.69 22.95
N PRO A 156 -0.19 10.33 24.13
CA PRO A 156 0.21 11.73 24.21
C PRO A 156 1.48 11.91 23.38
N ARG A 157 1.53 12.99 22.58
CA ARG A 157 2.79 13.35 21.93
C ARG A 157 3.82 13.45 23.03
N ALA A 158 4.93 12.72 22.89
CA ALA A 158 6.05 12.91 23.79
C ALA A 158 6.41 14.39 23.73
N ASP A 159 6.07 15.13 24.78
CA ASP A 159 6.49 16.52 24.89
C ASP A 159 7.99 16.50 24.68
N GLY A 160 8.49 17.35 23.78
CA GLY A 160 9.88 17.33 23.30
C GLY A 160 10.93 17.35 24.42
N GLY A 161 10.52 17.62 25.66
CA GLY A 161 11.29 17.42 26.89
C GLY A 161 11.89 16.03 27.04
N VAL A 162 11.18 14.93 26.79
CA VAL A 162 11.76 13.58 27.01
C VAL A 162 12.86 13.26 25.99
N ALA A 163 12.66 13.64 24.73
CA ALA A 163 13.69 13.48 23.70
C ALA A 163 14.89 14.41 23.94
N ALA A 164 14.64 15.64 24.40
CA ALA A 164 15.70 16.59 24.76
C ALA A 164 16.49 16.13 25.99
N GLU A 165 15.81 15.58 27.01
CA GLU A 165 16.43 14.99 28.21
C GLU A 165 17.26 13.75 27.86
N ALA A 166 16.73 12.85 27.02
CA ALA A 166 17.48 11.68 26.56
C ALA A 166 18.75 12.09 25.79
N THR A 167 18.66 13.11 24.94
CA THR A 167 19.80 13.65 24.20
C THR A 167 20.82 14.30 25.13
N SER A 168 20.34 15.07 26.13
CA SER A 168 21.18 15.68 27.18
C SER A 168 21.88 14.63 28.05
N ALA A 169 21.17 13.56 28.43
CA ALA A 169 21.71 12.46 29.22
C ALA A 169 22.77 11.68 28.42
N ALA A 170 22.52 11.39 27.14
CA ALA A 170 23.49 10.75 26.27
C ALA A 170 24.76 11.60 26.08
N ALA A 171 24.62 12.92 25.93
CA ALA A 171 25.75 13.84 25.87
C ALA A 171 26.58 13.82 27.16
N ARG A 172 25.91 13.88 28.33
CA ARG A 172 26.56 13.78 29.64
C ARG A 172 27.30 12.46 29.83
N LEU A 173 26.71 11.34 29.43
CA LEU A 173 27.33 10.03 29.53
C LEU A 173 28.58 9.92 28.65
N ARG A 174 28.54 10.47 27.42
CA ARG A 174 29.72 10.51 26.54
C ARG A 174 30.84 11.38 27.11
N ALA A 175 30.51 12.55 27.68
CA ALA A 175 31.48 13.41 28.33
C ALA A 175 32.14 12.70 29.53
N TYR A 176 31.33 12.04 30.36
CA TYR A 176 31.83 11.23 31.48
C TYR A 176 32.73 10.09 31.00
N ALA A 177 32.31 9.34 29.98
CA ALA A 177 33.11 8.25 29.41
C ALA A 177 34.43 8.75 28.79
N GLY A 178 34.45 9.94 28.19
CA GLY A 178 35.65 10.60 27.72
C GLY A 178 36.60 10.95 28.86
N ALA A 179 36.11 11.66 29.88
CA ALA A 179 36.89 12.02 31.06
C ALA A 179 37.45 10.79 31.80
N TYR A 180 36.65 9.74 31.95
CA TYR A 180 37.10 8.47 32.52
C TYR A 180 38.21 7.83 31.69
N ARG A 181 38.08 7.85 30.36
CA ARG A 181 39.11 7.31 29.47
C ARG A 181 40.42 8.09 29.58
N ASP A 182 40.37 9.41 29.72
CA ASP A 182 41.56 10.25 29.89
C ASP A 182 42.25 10.00 31.25
N LEU A 183 41.46 9.81 32.32
CA LEU A 183 41.97 9.46 33.66
C LEU A 183 42.63 8.08 33.73
N VAL A 184 42.08 7.10 33.00
CA VAL A 184 42.56 5.71 33.03
C VAL A 184 43.64 5.45 31.98
N ARG A 185 43.89 6.42 31.08
CA ARG A 185 44.95 6.27 30.08
C ARG A 185 46.30 6.32 30.79
N PRO A 186 47.14 5.27 30.67
CA PRO A 186 48.47 5.31 31.26
C PRO A 186 49.28 6.42 30.59
N ASP A 187 50.01 7.21 31.38
CA ASP A 187 50.95 8.21 30.90
C ASP A 187 52.04 7.52 30.06
N THR A 188 51.83 7.46 28.75
CA THR A 188 52.84 7.07 27.76
C THR A 188 53.83 8.21 27.52
N THR A 189 54.38 8.76 28.59
CA THR A 189 55.53 9.64 28.60
C THR A 189 56.70 8.91 29.25
N ALA A 190 57.25 7.95 28.53
CA ALA A 190 58.58 7.38 28.74
C ALA A 190 59.21 7.08 27.38
#